data_AF-A0A3N5TMJ0-F1
#
_entry.id   AF-A0A3N5TMJ0-F1
#
_cell.length_a   1.000
_cell.length_b   1.000
_cell.length_c   1.000
_cell.angle_alpha   90.00
_cell.angle_beta   90.00
_cell.angle_gamma   90.00
#
_symmetry.space_group_name_H-M   'P 1'
#
loop_
_entity.id
_entity.type
_entity.pdbx_description
1 polymer ?
#
loop_
_entity_poly.entity_id
_entity_poly.type
_entity_poly.pdbx_seq_one_letter_code
_entity_poly.pdbx_strand_id
1 'polypeptide(L)'
;MKRVLPMLVIAMVLLSGCDFGRVERISRRMMREPLRAAAPDFCPVTLPPVPAFHPPNLPPPPEDIFWYGSADLWVALPIDGIWRGLSYDYTQKVFWGREGYVWTEEPLPALSASGRRLDAPADPADVSPATNGYEETYGSFMLVGVNFPT
;
A
#
# COMPACT_ATOMS: atom_id res chain seq x y z
N MET A 1 70.06 -1.26 -55.99
CA MET A 1 70.29 -2.62 -55.46
C MET A 1 70.49 -2.56 -53.95
N LYS A 2 69.70 -3.34 -53.21
CA LYS A 2 69.99 -4.01 -51.92
C LYS A 2 70.81 -3.26 -50.85
N ARG A 3 70.27 -3.15 -49.63
CA ARG A 3 70.77 -3.75 -48.36
C ARG A 3 70.13 -3.01 -47.15
N VAL A 4 69.23 -3.65 -46.39
CA VAL A 4 69.46 -4.54 -45.22
C VAL A 4 69.84 -3.76 -43.94
N LEU A 5 68.96 -3.93 -42.94
CA LEU A 5 68.96 -3.56 -41.50
C LEU A 5 70.31 -3.82 -40.77
N PRO A 6 70.62 -3.23 -39.59
CA PRO A 6 70.07 -3.75 -38.32
C PRO A 6 70.02 -2.81 -37.08
N MET A 7 69.37 -3.32 -36.02
CA MET A 7 69.72 -3.22 -34.57
C MET A 7 69.55 -1.88 -33.82
N LEU A 8 68.58 -1.80 -32.88
CA LEU A 8 68.70 -2.03 -31.39
C LEU A 8 68.84 -0.64 -30.70
N VAL A 9 68.21 -0.21 -29.59
CA VAL A 9 67.75 -0.80 -28.33
C VAL A 9 66.70 0.15 -27.69
N ILE A 10 65.55 -0.40 -27.29
CA ILE A 10 64.78 -0.25 -26.03
C ILE A 10 64.99 1.01 -25.14
N ALA A 11 63.89 1.71 -24.80
CA ALA A 11 63.41 1.86 -23.41
C ALA A 11 62.02 2.51 -23.31
N MET A 12 61.15 1.84 -22.52
CA MET A 12 59.80 2.21 -22.09
C MET A 12 59.75 3.56 -21.37
N VAL A 13 58.58 4.24 -21.38
CA VAL A 13 57.61 4.27 -20.26
C VAL A 13 56.35 4.99 -20.75
N LEU A 14 55.21 4.27 -20.81
CA LEU A 14 53.89 4.88 -20.64
C LEU A 14 53.11 4.02 -19.65
N LEU A 15 52.92 4.60 -18.46
CA LEU A 15 52.02 4.12 -17.43
C LEU A 15 50.59 4.52 -17.81
N SER A 16 49.73 3.54 -18.03
CA SER A 16 48.32 3.60 -17.66
C SER A 16 47.80 2.17 -17.58
N GLY A 17 47.89 1.61 -16.37
CA GLY A 17 47.39 0.27 -16.07
C GLY A 17 45.87 0.24 -15.93
N CYS A 18 45.32 -0.90 -16.38
CA CYS A 18 44.23 -1.71 -15.80
C CYS A 18 42.84 -1.06 -15.64
N ASP A 19 41.72 -1.66 -16.04
CA ASP A 19 41.45 -3.03 -16.49
C ASP A 19 40.11 -3.03 -17.24
N PHE A 20 40.05 -3.64 -18.41
CA PHE A 20 38.82 -3.89 -19.15
C PHE A 20 38.60 -5.40 -19.13
N GLY A 21 37.87 -5.89 -18.12
CA GLY A 21 37.71 -7.32 -17.96
C GLY A 21 36.67 -7.73 -16.93
N ARG A 22 35.51 -8.18 -17.45
CA ARG A 22 34.72 -9.29 -16.89
C ARG A 22 33.81 -8.98 -15.68
N VAL A 23 32.63 -8.43 -15.96
CA VAL A 23 31.41 -8.77 -15.18
C VAL A 23 30.22 -8.94 -16.11
N GLU A 24 30.21 -10.04 -16.85
CA GLU A 24 28.98 -10.60 -17.41
C GLU A 24 28.41 -11.56 -16.35
N ARG A 25 27.10 -11.44 -16.07
CA ARG A 25 26.28 -12.37 -15.25
C ARG A 25 26.52 -12.40 -13.73
N ILE A 26 26.16 -11.34 -13.01
CA ILE A 26 25.47 -11.50 -11.71
C ILE A 26 24.39 -10.40 -11.58
N SER A 27 23.21 -10.81 -11.12
CA SER A 27 22.10 -9.98 -10.65
C SER A 27 21.14 -9.40 -11.69
N ARG A 28 20.51 -10.29 -12.48
CA ARG A 28 19.12 -10.10 -12.92
C ARG A 28 18.11 -10.63 -11.88
N ARG A 29 18.44 -10.50 -10.58
CA ARG A 29 17.64 -10.99 -9.43
C ARG A 29 17.36 -9.93 -8.35
N MET A 30 17.57 -8.65 -8.64
CA MET A 30 16.96 -7.54 -7.86
C MET A 30 15.68 -7.05 -8.56
N MET A 31 14.75 -7.98 -8.77
CA MET A 31 13.36 -7.69 -9.11
C MET A 31 12.53 -8.64 -8.26
N ARG A 32 12.39 -8.32 -6.96
CA ARG A 32 11.32 -8.76 -6.04
C ARG A 32 11.70 -8.39 -4.61
N GLU A 33 11.33 -7.19 -4.23
CA GLU A 33 10.54 -6.91 -3.02
C GLU A 33 10.36 -5.39 -2.99
N PRO A 34 9.13 -4.84 -3.12
CA PRO A 34 8.91 -3.57 -2.48
C PRO A 34 9.10 -3.85 -0.99
N LEU A 35 10.14 -3.28 -0.38
CA LEU A 35 10.17 -3.15 1.07
C LEU A 35 8.86 -2.46 1.44
N ARG A 36 7.92 -3.22 2.03
CA ARG A 36 6.84 -2.64 2.82
C ARG A 36 7.53 -1.70 3.79
N ALA A 37 7.35 -0.40 3.64
CA ALA A 37 7.79 0.53 4.66
C ALA A 37 6.94 0.18 5.90
N ALA A 38 7.54 -0.53 6.85
CA ALA A 38 6.91 -0.76 8.13
C ALA A 38 6.57 0.61 8.72
N ALA A 39 5.34 0.77 9.19
CA ALA A 39 4.97 1.99 9.89
C ALA A 39 5.99 2.22 11.03
N PRO A 40 6.43 3.46 11.26
CA PRO A 40 7.35 3.75 12.36
C PRO A 40 6.77 3.26 13.68
N ASP A 41 7.61 2.80 14.61
CA ASP A 41 7.16 2.29 15.93
C ASP A 41 6.34 3.32 16.74
N PHE A 42 6.45 4.61 16.40
CA PHE A 42 5.65 5.70 17.01
C PHE A 42 4.24 5.84 16.42
N CYS A 43 3.91 5.14 15.33
CA CYS A 43 2.61 5.14 14.67
C CYS A 43 2.11 3.70 14.47
N PRO A 44 1.64 3.03 15.54
CA PRO A 44 1.10 1.69 15.42
C PRO A 44 -0.09 1.68 14.46
N VAL A 45 -0.04 0.76 13.49
CA VAL A 45 -1.14 0.49 12.56
C VAL A 45 -2.03 -0.62 13.11
N THR A 46 -3.32 -0.57 12.78
CA THR A 46 -4.25 -1.67 13.10
C THR A 46 -3.82 -2.92 12.33
N LEU A 47 -3.62 -4.02 13.04
CA LEU A 47 -3.28 -5.33 12.46
C LEU A 47 -4.52 -6.24 12.42
N PRO A 48 -4.55 -7.25 11.52
CA PRO A 48 -5.60 -8.26 11.52
C PRO A 48 -5.70 -8.96 12.89
N PRO A 49 -6.92 -9.11 13.46
CA PRO A 49 -7.09 -9.77 14.74
C PRO A 49 -6.79 -11.28 14.64
N VAL A 50 -6.39 -11.87 15.77
CA VAL A 50 -6.19 -13.32 15.91
C VAL A 50 -7.07 -13.81 17.07
N PRO A 51 -8.16 -14.57 16.82
CA PRO A 51 -8.61 -15.06 15.51
C PRO A 51 -9.16 -13.93 14.61
N ALA A 52 -9.13 -14.16 13.29
CA ALA A 52 -9.69 -13.23 12.33
C ALA A 52 -11.21 -13.09 12.50
N PHE A 53 -11.71 -11.87 12.43
CA PHE A 53 -13.14 -11.62 12.41
C PHE A 53 -13.68 -11.87 10.99
N HIS A 54 -14.80 -12.59 10.91
CA HIS A 54 -15.54 -12.85 9.69
C HIS A 54 -16.98 -12.36 9.87
N PRO A 55 -17.41 -11.34 9.11
CA PRO A 55 -18.79 -10.87 9.16
C PRO A 55 -19.76 -12.00 8.79
N PRO A 56 -20.96 -12.03 9.41
CA PRO A 56 -22.00 -12.97 9.02
C PRO A 56 -22.37 -12.80 7.54
N ASN A 57 -22.55 -13.92 6.82
CA ASN A 57 -23.03 -13.95 5.43
C ASN A 57 -22.14 -13.24 4.39
N LEU A 58 -20.90 -12.88 4.73
CA LEU A 58 -19.92 -12.39 3.76
C LEU A 58 -18.89 -13.47 3.41
N PRO A 59 -18.37 -13.47 2.17
CA PRO A 59 -17.22 -14.28 1.85
C PRO A 59 -15.97 -13.79 2.61
N PRO A 60 -14.91 -14.60 2.67
CA PRO A 60 -13.60 -14.12 3.10
C PRO A 60 -13.18 -12.85 2.33
N PRO A 61 -12.47 -11.92 2.98
CA PRO A 61 -11.98 -10.72 2.31
C PRO A 61 -10.96 -11.06 1.21
N PRO A 62 -10.79 -10.19 0.20
CA PRO A 62 -9.64 -10.20 -0.70
C PRO A 62 -8.30 -10.22 0.03
N GLU A 63 -7.24 -10.66 -0.66
CA GLU A 63 -5.90 -10.87 -0.07
C GLU A 63 -5.20 -9.61 0.47
N ASP A 64 -5.68 -8.42 0.13
CA ASP A 64 -5.07 -7.14 0.48
C ASP A 64 -5.84 -6.38 1.59
N ILE A 65 -7.00 -6.89 2.01
CA ILE A 65 -7.80 -6.30 3.08
C ILE A 65 -8.16 -7.33 4.17
N PHE A 66 -8.57 -6.84 5.33
CA PHE A 66 -9.16 -7.65 6.39
C PHE A 66 -10.36 -6.96 7.00
N TRP A 67 -11.30 -7.75 7.54
CA TRP A 67 -12.42 -7.23 8.30
C TRP A 67 -11.99 -6.96 9.74
N TYR A 68 -12.29 -5.75 10.22
CA TYR A 68 -12.03 -5.34 11.59
C TYR A 68 -13.33 -4.90 12.27
N GLY A 69 -13.59 -5.40 13.48
CA GLY A 69 -14.78 -5.06 14.26
C GLY A 69 -15.51 -6.27 14.81
N SER A 70 -16.84 -6.20 14.80
CA SER A 70 -17.77 -7.21 15.30
C SER A 70 -19.03 -7.24 14.43
N ALA A 71 -20.00 -8.12 14.72
CA ALA A 71 -21.27 -8.16 13.99
C ALA A 71 -22.07 -6.85 14.08
N ASP A 72 -21.91 -6.08 15.18
CA ASP A 72 -22.62 -4.81 15.38
C ASP A 72 -22.10 -3.69 14.48
N LEU A 73 -20.80 -3.72 14.14
CA LEU A 73 -20.16 -2.79 13.22
C LEU A 73 -18.76 -3.32 12.81
N TRP A 74 -18.49 -3.32 11.51
CA TRP A 74 -17.18 -3.67 10.97
C TRP A 74 -16.77 -2.78 9.79
N VAL A 75 -15.47 -2.80 9.50
CA VAL A 75 -14.84 -2.00 8.44
C VAL A 75 -13.82 -2.85 7.68
N ALA A 76 -13.67 -2.58 6.38
CA ALA A 76 -12.57 -3.11 5.56
C ALA A 76 -11.30 -2.28 5.78
N LEU A 77 -10.20 -2.91 6.19
CA LEU A 77 -8.90 -2.24 6.35
C LEU A 77 -7.83 -2.87 5.44
N PRO A 78 -6.92 -2.08 4.85
CA PRO A 78 -5.79 -2.62 4.09
C PRO A 78 -4.80 -3.32 5.02
N ILE A 79 -4.33 -4.51 4.63
CA ILE A 79 -3.39 -5.32 5.43
C ILE A 79 -2.05 -4.61 5.65
N ASP A 80 -1.61 -3.80 4.69
CA ASP A 80 -0.37 -3.04 4.80
C ASP A 80 -0.53 -1.72 5.57
N GLY A 81 -1.74 -1.38 6.01
CA GLY A 81 -2.03 -0.16 6.76
C GLY A 81 -1.99 1.12 5.91
N ILE A 82 -1.90 1.02 4.58
CA ILE A 82 -1.75 2.17 3.69
C ILE A 82 -3.05 2.39 2.90
N TRP A 83 -3.68 3.55 3.12
CA TRP A 83 -4.76 4.04 2.27
C TRP A 83 -4.20 4.67 0.99
N ARG A 84 -4.51 4.09 -0.16
CA ARG A 84 -4.05 4.58 -1.47
C ARG A 84 -5.13 5.42 -2.10
N GLY A 85 -4.92 6.73 -2.17
CA GLY A 85 -5.90 7.72 -2.61
C GLY A 85 -6.72 7.30 -3.85
N LEU A 86 -8.01 7.63 -3.86
CA LEU A 86 -8.84 7.71 -5.06
C LEU A 86 -8.59 9.07 -5.74
N SER A 87 -8.63 9.12 -7.07
CA SER A 87 -8.35 10.33 -7.85
C SER A 87 -9.50 11.37 -7.88
N TYR A 88 -10.29 11.51 -6.81
CA TYR A 88 -11.51 12.35 -6.77
C TYR A 88 -11.57 13.25 -5.52
N ASP A 89 -12.67 14.00 -5.32
CA ASP A 89 -12.91 14.94 -4.20
C ASP A 89 -12.75 14.32 -2.78
N TYR A 90 -12.75 12.98 -2.71
CA TYR A 90 -12.34 12.23 -1.53
C TYR A 90 -11.11 11.39 -1.83
N THR A 91 -10.15 11.42 -0.92
CA THR A 91 -9.01 10.50 -1.01
C THR A 91 -9.42 9.06 -0.77
N GLN A 92 -10.51 8.76 -0.05
CA GLN A 92 -10.98 7.38 0.17
C GLN A 92 -12.50 7.25 0.25
N LYS A 93 -12.97 6.06 -0.09
CA LYS A 93 -14.31 5.57 0.25
C LYS A 93 -14.14 4.37 1.18
N VAL A 94 -14.53 4.53 2.44
CA VAL A 94 -14.40 3.49 3.46
C VAL A 94 -15.70 2.71 3.54
N PHE A 95 -15.60 1.39 3.38
CA PHE A 95 -16.70 0.45 3.49
C PHE A 95 -16.95 0.08 4.95
N TRP A 96 -18.20 0.18 5.38
CA TRP A 96 -18.67 -0.23 6.69
C TRP A 96 -19.83 -1.20 6.55
N GLY A 97 -19.93 -2.18 7.45
CA GLY A 97 -21.05 -3.10 7.51
C GLY A 97 -21.53 -3.29 8.94
N ARG A 98 -22.75 -3.78 9.06
CA ARG A 98 -23.33 -4.28 10.32
C ARG A 98 -24.37 -5.34 9.99
N GLU A 99 -24.61 -6.24 10.94
CA GLU A 99 -25.58 -7.31 10.75
C GLU A 99 -27.00 -6.73 10.56
N GLY A 100 -27.74 -7.28 9.60
CA GLY A 100 -29.11 -6.86 9.29
C GLY A 100 -29.24 -5.51 8.57
N TYR A 101 -28.14 -4.87 8.14
CA TYR A 101 -28.23 -3.65 7.36
C TYR A 101 -28.81 -3.91 5.96
N VAL A 102 -29.78 -3.08 5.54
CA VAL A 102 -30.40 -3.12 4.22
C VAL A 102 -30.31 -1.74 3.56
N TRP A 103 -29.53 -1.65 2.48
CA TRP A 103 -29.16 -0.38 1.85
C TRP A 103 -30.37 0.44 1.34
N THR A 104 -31.47 -0.21 0.98
CA THR A 104 -32.70 0.46 0.50
C THR A 104 -33.60 0.96 1.62
N GLU A 105 -33.53 0.36 2.81
CA GLU A 105 -34.36 0.74 3.96
C GLU A 105 -33.73 1.88 4.76
N GLU A 106 -32.39 1.94 4.75
CA GLU A 106 -31.62 2.97 5.45
C GLU A 106 -30.54 3.57 4.53
N PRO A 107 -30.94 4.40 3.54
CA PRO A 107 -30.00 5.01 2.60
C PRO A 107 -29.08 6.06 3.25
N LEU A 108 -29.50 6.61 4.40
CA LEU A 108 -28.74 7.56 5.21
C LEU A 108 -28.53 6.95 6.60
N PRO A 109 -27.54 6.06 6.75
CA PRO A 109 -27.34 5.36 8.00
C PRO A 109 -26.90 6.29 9.13
N ALA A 110 -27.32 5.96 10.35
CA ALA A 110 -26.92 6.68 11.57
C ALA A 110 -25.47 6.32 12.00
N LEU A 111 -24.54 6.37 11.05
CA LEU A 111 -23.12 6.12 11.23
C LEU A 111 -22.37 7.46 11.24
N SER A 112 -21.49 7.64 12.21
CA SER A 112 -20.58 8.78 12.27
C SER A 112 -19.14 8.29 12.34
N ALA A 113 -18.25 8.96 11.63
CA ALA A 113 -16.82 8.70 11.66
C ALA A 113 -16.06 10.01 11.83
N SER A 114 -14.89 9.92 12.44
CA SER A 114 -13.94 11.01 12.58
C SER A 114 -12.53 10.47 12.49
N GLY A 115 -11.58 11.31 12.11
CA GLY A 115 -10.17 10.93 12.02
C GLY A 115 -9.29 11.99 12.64
N ARG A 116 -8.21 11.56 13.29
CA ARG A 116 -7.17 12.44 13.83
C ARG A 116 -5.80 11.80 13.58
N ARG A 117 -4.85 12.64 13.17
CA ARG A 117 -3.46 12.23 12.97
C ARG A 117 -2.76 11.90 14.30
N LEU A 118 -1.90 10.88 14.31
CA LEU A 118 -1.26 10.35 15.53
C LEU A 118 0.23 10.69 15.66
N ASP A 119 0.95 10.94 14.56
CA ASP A 119 2.39 11.26 14.55
C ASP A 119 2.69 12.75 14.73
N ALA A 120 1.80 13.64 14.31
CA ALA A 120 2.02 15.07 14.37
C ALA A 120 0.70 15.87 14.49
N PRO A 121 0.72 17.09 15.04
CA PRO A 121 -0.45 17.97 15.05
C PRO A 121 -0.97 18.21 13.63
N ALA A 122 -2.26 17.98 13.39
CA ALA A 122 -2.97 18.28 12.14
C ALA A 122 -4.44 18.57 12.42
N ASP A 123 -5.10 19.17 11.44
CA ASP A 123 -6.55 19.26 11.42
C ASP A 123 -7.18 17.85 11.40
N PRO A 124 -8.40 17.68 11.95
CA PRO A 124 -9.15 16.44 11.80
C PRO A 124 -9.33 16.06 10.33
N ALA A 125 -9.49 14.76 10.07
CA ALA A 125 -9.88 14.31 8.73
C ALA A 125 -11.23 14.93 8.33
N ASP A 126 -11.35 15.35 7.08
CA ASP A 126 -12.63 15.73 6.50
C ASP A 126 -13.40 14.46 6.14
N VAL A 127 -14.60 14.32 6.70
CA VAL A 127 -15.39 13.09 6.67
C VAL A 127 -16.81 13.41 6.22
N SER A 128 -17.26 12.75 5.16
CA SER A 128 -18.61 12.94 4.66
C SER A 128 -19.66 12.34 5.61
N PRO A 129 -20.93 12.78 5.54
CA PRO A 129 -22.04 11.99 6.05
C PRO A 129 -22.00 10.58 5.46
N ALA A 130 -22.43 9.59 6.25
CA ALA A 130 -22.52 8.23 5.78
C ALA A 130 -23.65 8.06 4.77
N THR A 131 -23.41 7.25 3.74
CA THR A 131 -24.39 6.85 2.72
C THR A 131 -24.46 5.34 2.65
N ASN A 132 -25.19 4.83 1.67
CA ASN A 132 -25.38 3.41 1.40
C ASN A 132 -24.68 2.96 0.11
N GLY A 133 -24.60 1.63 -0.06
CA GLY A 133 -24.19 0.97 -1.29
C GLY A 133 -24.60 -0.50 -1.30
N TYR A 134 -24.56 -1.08 -2.49
CA TYR A 134 -24.83 -2.50 -2.71
C TYR A 134 -23.89 -3.04 -3.79
N GLU A 135 -23.41 -4.26 -3.57
CA GLU A 135 -22.64 -5.03 -4.54
C GLU A 135 -23.01 -6.51 -4.36
N GLU A 136 -23.05 -7.27 -5.46
CA GLU A 136 -23.60 -8.62 -5.48
C GLU A 136 -22.88 -9.60 -4.54
N THR A 137 -21.57 -9.45 -4.39
CA THR A 137 -20.72 -10.30 -3.55
C THR A 137 -20.79 -9.92 -2.07
N TYR A 138 -20.84 -8.63 -1.76
CA TYR A 138 -20.79 -8.11 -0.38
C TYR A 138 -22.13 -7.67 0.20
N GLY A 139 -23.20 -7.70 -0.60
CA GLY A 139 -24.54 -7.30 -0.18
C GLY A 139 -24.64 -5.80 0.14
N SER A 140 -25.44 -5.49 1.16
CA SER A 140 -25.68 -4.10 1.61
C SER A 140 -24.54 -3.59 2.48
N PHE A 141 -24.14 -2.34 2.27
CA PHE A 141 -23.10 -1.70 3.08
C PHE A 141 -23.27 -0.20 3.19
N MET A 142 -22.61 0.37 4.19
CA MET A 142 -22.53 1.79 4.45
C MET A 142 -21.21 2.33 3.90
N LEU A 143 -21.23 3.55 3.38
CA LEU A 143 -20.06 4.23 2.81
C LEU A 143 -19.79 5.55 3.52
N VAL A 144 -18.51 5.82 3.77
CA VAL A 144 -18.06 7.11 4.27
C VAL A 144 -16.91 7.60 3.38
N GLY A 145 -17.02 8.82 2.85
CA GLY A 145 -15.93 9.51 2.19
C GLY A 145 -14.96 10.08 3.22
N VAL A 146 -13.66 9.87 3.03
CA VAL A 146 -12.62 10.38 3.94
C VAL A 146 -11.50 11.06 3.16
N ASN A 147 -11.19 12.28 3.58
CA ASN A 147 -10.03 13.07 3.18
C ASN A 147 -9.02 13.08 4.32
N PHE A 148 -7.93 12.32 4.15
CA PHE A 148 -6.86 12.31 5.16
C PHE A 148 -6.06 13.62 5.11
N PRO A 149 -5.78 14.24 6.26
CA PRO A 149 -4.95 15.44 6.33
C PRO A 149 -3.51 15.08 5.96
N THR A 150 -2.90 15.88 5.09
CA THR A 150 -1.48 15.75 4.69
C THR A 150 -0.54 16.36 5.71
#